data_AF-A0A533XNG8-F1
#
_entry.id   AF-A0A533XNG8-F1
#
_cell.length_a   1.000
_cell.length_b   1.000
_cell.length_c   1.000
_cell.angle_alpha   90.00
_cell.angle_beta   90.00
_cell.angle_gamma   90.00
#
_symmetry.space_group_name_H-M   'P 1'
#
loop_
_entity.id
_entity.type
_entity.pdbx_description
1 polymer ?
#
loop_
_entity_poly.entity_id
_entity_poly.type
_entity_poly.pdbx_seq_one_letter_code
_entity_poly.pdbx_strand_id
1 'polypeptide(L)'
;MTEDWYFWSHRLELARAARSAGWDVSIGTRVRDHGKRIEDEGFHLHPLRLVRSSRHPVRELLAIFELVRLYRRVRPDLVHHVALKPILYGSVAARVSRVPAVVNGFAGLGYTFTESGERKGMLRSMIGMALRWAIALPRSRVVFQNEDDAREFA
;
A
#
# COMPACT_ATOMS: atom_id res chain seq x y z
N MET A 1 2.31 2.60 2.98
CA MET A 1 2.59 1.31 3.66
C MET A 1 2.00 1.32 5.07
N THR A 2 2.08 0.24 5.85
CA THR A 2 1.33 0.13 7.12
C THR A 2 2.07 0.60 8.38
N GLU A 3 3.39 0.50 8.45
CA GLU A 3 4.16 0.87 9.66
C GLU A 3 5.52 1.49 9.26
N ASP A 4 6.00 2.47 10.02
CA ASP A 4 7.22 3.23 9.76
C ASP A 4 8.52 2.44 9.93
N TRP A 5 8.60 1.53 10.90
CA TRP A 5 9.75 0.63 11.06
C TRP A 5 9.95 -0.25 9.82
N TYR A 6 8.85 -0.70 9.19
CA TYR A 6 8.91 -1.54 8.00
C TYR A 6 9.43 -0.76 6.79
N PHE A 7 9.02 0.51 6.67
CA PHE A 7 9.61 1.44 5.71
C PHE A 7 11.12 1.53 5.94
N TRP A 8 11.51 1.84 7.17
CA TRP A 8 12.90 2.09 7.53
C TRP A 8 13.80 0.89 7.21
N SER A 9 13.38 -0.32 7.56
CA SER A 9 14.22 -1.51 7.41
C SER A 9 14.21 -2.13 6.01
N HIS A 10 13.13 -1.97 5.21
CA HIS A 10 12.99 -2.68 3.92
C HIS A 10 12.86 -1.79 2.69
N ARG A 11 12.53 -0.49 2.86
CA ARG A 11 12.16 0.40 1.75
C ARG A 11 12.94 1.71 1.73
N LEU A 12 13.76 1.97 2.74
CA LEU A 12 14.61 3.17 2.80
C LEU A 12 15.51 3.30 1.57
N GLU A 13 16.21 2.24 1.18
CA GLU A 13 17.11 2.27 0.02
C GLU A 13 16.35 2.52 -1.30
N LEU A 14 15.13 2.01 -1.42
CA LEU A 14 14.28 2.30 -2.58
C LEU A 14 13.89 3.78 -2.64
N ALA A 15 13.51 4.36 -1.49
CA ALA A 15 13.17 5.79 -1.40
C ALA A 15 14.39 6.68 -1.68
N ARG A 16 15.57 6.31 -1.17
CA ARG A 16 16.83 6.98 -1.47
C ARG A 16 17.15 6.91 -2.95
N ALA A 17 17.02 5.74 -3.58
CA ALA A 17 17.25 5.58 -5.02
C ALA A 17 16.28 6.42 -5.86
N ALA A 18 14.99 6.46 -5.50
CA ALA A 18 14.01 7.31 -6.18
C ALA A 18 14.37 8.80 -6.06
N ARG A 19 14.73 9.27 -4.86
CA ARG A 19 15.19 10.64 -4.63
C ARG A 19 16.45 10.97 -5.45
N SER A 20 17.44 10.08 -5.45
CA SER A 20 18.67 10.23 -6.25
C SER A 20 18.41 10.25 -7.76
N ALA A 21 17.31 9.62 -8.20
CA ALA A 21 16.82 9.70 -9.59
C ALA A 21 16.01 10.98 -9.88
N GLY A 22 15.93 11.93 -8.94
CA GLY A 22 15.29 13.24 -9.11
C GLY A 22 13.81 13.29 -8.73
N TRP A 23 13.28 12.25 -8.08
CA TRP A 23 11.88 12.25 -7.63
C TRP A 23 11.72 13.00 -6.31
N ASP A 24 10.61 13.72 -6.20
CA ASP A 24 10.10 14.19 -4.91
C ASP A 24 9.35 13.05 -4.20
N VAL A 25 9.84 12.65 -3.03
CA VAL A 25 9.43 11.39 -2.38
C VAL A 25 8.60 11.68 -1.12
N SER A 26 7.32 11.30 -1.21
CA SER A 26 6.37 11.33 -0.10
C SER A 26 6.13 9.95 0.50
N ILE A 27 6.16 9.83 1.83
CA ILE A 27 6.00 8.57 2.58
C ILE A 27 4.69 8.59 3.37
N GLY A 28 3.71 7.80 2.93
CA GLY A 28 2.49 7.55 3.68
C GLY A 28 2.60 6.29 4.53
N THR A 29 2.62 6.43 5.86
CA THR A 29 2.69 5.30 6.79
C THR A 29 2.14 5.64 8.17
N ARG A 30 1.84 4.62 8.98
CA ARG A 30 1.57 4.83 10.40
C ARG A 30 2.90 5.11 11.11
N VAL A 31 2.97 6.23 11.80
CA VAL A 31 4.16 6.68 12.53
C VAL A 31 4.11 6.20 13.98
N ARG A 32 5.21 5.63 14.45
CA ARG A 32 5.46 5.22 15.83
C ARG A 32 6.80 5.77 16.28
N ASP A 33 7.89 5.14 15.85
CA ASP A 33 9.23 5.37 16.40
C ASP A 33 10.23 5.93 15.39
N HIS A 34 9.93 5.83 14.09
CA HIS A 34 10.88 6.14 13.01
C HIS A 34 10.56 7.45 12.28
N GLY A 35 9.49 8.17 12.65
CA GLY A 35 9.04 9.38 11.95
C GLY A 35 10.14 10.42 11.74
N LYS A 36 10.80 10.84 12.84
CA LYS A 36 11.87 11.83 12.78
C LYS A 36 13.02 11.38 11.87
N ARG A 37 13.42 10.10 11.94
CA ARG A 37 14.48 9.55 11.10
C ARG A 37 14.12 9.60 9.61
N ILE A 38 12.85 9.38 9.28
CA ILE A 38 12.35 9.48 7.90
C ILE A 38 12.37 10.94 7.42
N GLU A 39 12.01 11.88 8.28
CA GLU A 39 12.05 13.32 7.96
C GLU A 39 13.48 13.85 7.85
N ASP A 40 14.41 13.37 8.68
CA ASP A 40 15.84 13.72 8.65
C ASP A 40 16.52 13.24 7.34
N GLU A 41 15.96 12.22 6.67
CA GLU A 41 16.35 11.85 5.30
C GLU A 41 15.81 12.82 4.23
N GLY A 42 15.02 13.83 4.60
CA GLY A 42 14.45 14.78 3.66
C GLY A 42 13.25 14.26 2.87
N PHE A 43 12.55 13.23 3.37
CA PHE A 43 11.30 12.75 2.78
C PHE A 43 10.08 13.49 3.34
N HIS A 44 9.03 13.67 2.53
CA HIS A 44 7.76 14.22 3.00
C HIS A 44 6.94 13.15 3.74
N LEU A 45 6.97 13.17 5.07
CA LEU A 45 6.23 12.20 5.88
C LEU A 45 4.75 12.59 6.00
N HIS A 46 3.87 11.64 5.71
CA HIS A 46 2.43 11.75 5.88
C HIS A 46 1.93 10.67 6.84
N PRO A 47 1.71 11.02 8.12
CA PRO A 47 1.17 10.08 9.11
C PRO A 47 -0.22 9.60 8.71
N LEU A 48 -0.40 8.29 8.64
CA LEU A 48 -1.67 7.62 8.34
C LEU A 48 -2.22 6.93 9.59
N ARG A 49 -3.55 6.83 9.67
CA ARG A 49 -4.26 6.09 10.74
C ARG A 49 -4.52 4.63 10.38
N LEU A 50 -3.96 4.16 9.26
CA LEU A 50 -4.11 2.79 8.79
C LEU A 50 -3.52 1.79 9.80
N VAL A 51 -4.36 0.86 10.27
CA VAL A 51 -3.94 -0.20 11.19
C VAL A 51 -3.90 -1.54 10.46
N ARG A 52 -2.72 -2.19 10.46
CA ARG A 52 -2.49 -3.47 9.78
C ARG A 52 -3.52 -4.55 10.14
N SER A 53 -3.84 -4.69 11.44
CA SER A 53 -4.73 -5.73 11.97
C SER A 53 -6.21 -5.35 12.10
N SER A 54 -6.59 -4.11 11.75
CA SER A 54 -7.99 -3.70 11.86
C SER A 54 -8.91 -4.56 10.99
N ARG A 55 -10.10 -4.88 11.50
CA ARG A 55 -11.17 -5.55 10.77
C ARG A 55 -12.51 -4.79 10.90
N HIS A 56 -12.45 -3.53 11.36
CA HIS A 56 -13.65 -2.74 11.64
C HIS A 56 -14.09 -1.96 10.39
N PRO A 57 -15.27 -2.24 9.80
CA PRO A 57 -15.67 -1.69 8.50
C PRO A 57 -15.56 -0.16 8.39
N VAL A 58 -16.06 0.56 9.41
CA VAL A 58 -15.99 2.03 9.44
C VAL A 58 -14.55 2.55 9.43
N ARG A 59 -13.62 1.87 10.12
CA ARG A 59 -12.21 2.28 10.16
C ARG A 59 -11.53 2.04 8.82
N GLU A 60 -11.88 0.96 8.12
CA GLU A 60 -11.36 0.71 6.78
C GLU A 60 -11.87 1.76 5.77
N LEU A 61 -13.15 2.14 5.83
CA LEU A 61 -13.70 3.21 4.98
C LEU A 61 -13.02 4.57 5.26
N LEU A 62 -12.81 4.90 6.53
CA LEU A 62 -12.08 6.11 6.92
C LEU A 62 -10.63 6.09 6.42
N ALA A 63 -9.97 4.93 6.42
CA ALA A 63 -8.62 4.80 5.88
C ALA A 63 -8.57 5.02 4.36
N ILE A 64 -9.54 4.49 3.60
CA ILE A 64 -9.66 4.76 2.16
C ILE A 64 -9.84 6.26 1.93
N PHE A 65 -10.71 6.91 2.71
CA PHE A 65 -10.98 8.33 2.56
C PHE A 65 -9.78 9.22 2.94
N GLU A 66 -9.03 8.83 3.96
CA GLU A 66 -7.75 9.46 4.32
C GLU A 66 -6.76 9.40 3.13
N LEU A 67 -6.62 8.24 2.48
CA LEU A 67 -5.78 8.09 1.29
C LEU A 67 -6.28 8.93 0.10
N VAL A 68 -7.58 8.98 -0.16
CA VAL A 68 -8.15 9.84 -1.22
C VAL A 68 -7.80 11.31 -0.99
N ARG A 69 -7.94 11.79 0.25
CA ARG A 69 -7.59 13.17 0.60
C ARG A 69 -6.10 13.43 0.44
N LEU A 70 -5.27 12.47 0.86
CA LEU A 70 -3.82 12.57 0.71
C LEU A 70 -3.45 12.66 -0.78
N TYR A 71 -3.97 11.78 -1.62
CA TYR A 71 -3.62 11.73 -3.04
C TYR A 71 -4.11 12.97 -3.79
N ARG A 72 -5.27 13.54 -3.42
CA ARG A 72 -5.74 14.81 -4.00
C ARG A 72 -4.91 16.02 -3.58
N ARG A 73 -4.32 15.97 -2.37
CA ARG A 73 -3.46 17.03 -1.84
C ARG A 73 -2.07 16.98 -2.45
N VAL A 74 -1.44 15.81 -2.41
CA VAL A 74 -0.07 15.59 -2.90
C VAL A 74 -0.02 15.54 -4.42
N ARG A 75 -1.08 15.07 -5.08
CA ARG A 75 -1.18 14.86 -6.53
C ARG A 75 0.01 14.06 -7.08
N PRO A 76 0.24 12.84 -6.58
CA PRO A 76 1.39 12.05 -6.98
C PRO A 76 1.30 11.64 -8.45
N ASP A 77 2.42 11.71 -9.17
CA ASP A 77 2.56 11.14 -10.51
C ASP A 77 2.59 9.61 -10.49
N LEU A 78 3.18 9.05 -9.42
CA LEU A 78 3.30 7.62 -9.17
C LEU A 78 3.05 7.30 -7.69
N VAL A 79 2.32 6.22 -7.42
CA VAL A 79 2.15 5.69 -6.06
C VAL A 79 2.62 4.25 -5.98
N HIS A 80 3.46 3.94 -4.99
CA HIS A 80 3.90 2.58 -4.69
C HIS A 80 3.25 2.06 -3.41
N HIS A 81 2.27 1.17 -3.53
CA HIS A 81 1.66 0.49 -2.39
C HIS A 81 2.46 -0.75 -2.02
N VAL A 82 2.66 -0.96 -0.72
CA VAL A 82 3.33 -2.15 -0.18
C VAL A 82 2.44 -2.79 0.87
N ALA A 83 2.22 -4.10 0.73
CA ALA A 83 1.29 -4.94 1.50
C ALA A 83 -0.19 -4.84 1.13
N LEU A 84 -0.97 -5.87 1.50
CA LEU A 84 -2.34 -6.10 1.06
C LEU A 84 -3.28 -4.90 1.28
N LYS A 85 -3.36 -4.36 2.50
CA LYS A 85 -4.28 -3.25 2.81
C LYS A 85 -3.94 -1.98 2.04
N PRO A 86 -2.67 -1.51 2.02
CA PRO A 86 -2.27 -0.41 1.13
C PRO A 86 -2.58 -0.66 -0.34
N ILE A 87 -2.40 -1.88 -0.85
CA ILE A 87 -2.74 -2.21 -2.23
C ILE A 87 -4.26 -2.05 -2.44
N LEU A 88 -5.09 -2.67 -1.62
CA LEU A 88 -6.55 -2.61 -1.77
C LEU A 88 -7.09 -1.18 -1.62
N TYR A 89 -6.77 -0.52 -0.50
CA TYR A 89 -7.32 0.80 -0.19
C TYR A 89 -6.67 1.90 -1.02
N GLY A 90 -5.37 1.78 -1.24
CA GLY A 90 -4.60 2.70 -2.06
C GLY A 90 -4.99 2.63 -3.52
N SER A 91 -5.25 1.44 -4.10
CA SER A 91 -5.74 1.35 -5.48
C SER A 91 -7.13 1.97 -5.66
N VAL A 92 -8.04 1.79 -4.69
CA VAL A 92 -9.33 2.50 -4.69
C VAL A 92 -9.08 4.02 -4.65
N ALA A 93 -8.25 4.49 -3.72
CA ALA A 93 -7.95 5.91 -3.58
C ALA A 93 -7.26 6.50 -4.82
N ALA A 94 -6.35 5.75 -5.44
CA ALA A 94 -5.65 6.11 -6.66
C ALA A 94 -6.61 6.27 -7.83
N ARG A 95 -7.58 5.35 -7.96
CA ARG A 95 -8.61 5.43 -9.00
C ARG A 95 -9.50 6.66 -8.83
N VAL A 96 -9.98 6.89 -7.61
CA VAL A 96 -10.84 8.05 -7.28
C VAL A 96 -10.09 9.38 -7.46
N SER A 97 -8.78 9.38 -7.25
CA SER A 97 -7.93 10.57 -7.36
C SER A 97 -7.27 10.71 -8.73
N ARG A 98 -7.50 9.76 -9.65
CA ARG A 98 -6.91 9.70 -11.00
C ARG A 98 -5.38 9.77 -11.01
N VAL A 99 -4.75 9.04 -10.09
CA VAL A 99 -3.28 8.92 -10.04
C VAL A 99 -2.78 8.32 -11.36
N PRO A 100 -1.78 8.93 -12.03
CA PRO A 100 -1.34 8.49 -13.36
C PRO A 100 -0.71 7.11 -13.39
N ALA A 101 0.07 6.74 -12.37
CA ALA A 101 0.76 5.45 -12.30
C ALA A 101 0.69 4.81 -10.91
N VAL A 102 0.53 3.48 -10.86
CA VAL A 102 0.47 2.73 -9.59
C VAL A 102 1.40 1.53 -9.66
N VAL A 103 2.17 1.31 -8.60
CA VAL A 103 3.00 0.12 -8.39
C VAL A 103 2.50 -0.59 -7.14
N ASN A 104 2.20 -1.87 -7.24
CA ASN A 104 1.74 -2.70 -6.13
C ASN A 104 2.79 -3.75 -5.80
N GLY A 105 3.49 -3.56 -4.68
CA GLY A 105 4.51 -4.47 -4.16
C GLY A 105 3.93 -5.45 -3.14
N PHE A 106 3.84 -6.72 -3.52
CA PHE A 106 3.46 -7.79 -2.60
C PHE A 106 4.67 -8.17 -1.75
N ALA A 107 4.56 -7.93 -0.45
CA ALA A 107 5.55 -8.33 0.55
C ALA A 107 5.02 -9.53 1.39
N GLY A 108 4.24 -10.41 0.75
CA GLY A 108 3.45 -11.47 1.36
C GLY A 108 1.95 -11.14 1.48
N LEU A 109 1.12 -12.15 1.23
CA LEU A 109 -0.36 -12.06 1.23
C LEU A 109 -0.98 -11.79 2.62
N GLY A 110 -0.19 -11.87 3.68
CA GLY A 110 -0.59 -11.58 5.05
C GLY A 110 -1.46 -12.67 5.68
N TYR A 111 -1.69 -12.55 7.00
CA TYR A 111 -2.37 -13.55 7.83
C TYR A 111 -3.78 -13.93 7.38
N THR A 112 -4.43 -13.11 6.56
CA THR A 112 -5.75 -13.40 6.00
C THR A 112 -5.75 -14.60 5.07
N PHE A 113 -4.60 -14.97 4.50
CA PHE A 113 -4.42 -16.17 3.68
C PHE A 113 -3.90 -17.39 4.46
N THR A 114 -3.35 -17.24 5.66
CA THR A 114 -2.69 -18.35 6.39
C THR A 114 -3.53 -19.04 7.46
N GLU A 115 -4.66 -18.49 7.89
CA GLU A 115 -5.54 -19.20 8.83
C GLU A 115 -6.63 -19.99 8.08
N SER A 116 -6.72 -21.30 8.32
CA SER A 116 -7.69 -22.25 7.74
C SER A 116 -9.11 -22.13 8.33
N GLY A 117 -10.15 -22.33 7.52
CA GLY A 117 -11.57 -22.41 7.95
C GLY A 117 -12.60 -22.13 6.83
N GLU A 118 -13.71 -22.86 6.79
CA GLU A 118 -14.68 -22.91 5.67
C GLU A 118 -15.39 -21.58 5.34
N ARG A 119 -15.63 -20.71 6.34
CA ARG A 119 -16.15 -19.33 6.13
C ARG A 119 -15.18 -18.40 5.38
N LYS A 120 -13.93 -18.83 5.12
CA LYS A 120 -12.92 -18.04 4.41
C LYS A 120 -12.91 -18.23 2.89
N GLY A 121 -13.56 -19.24 2.33
CA GLY A 121 -13.62 -19.40 0.87
C GLY A 121 -14.22 -18.18 0.16
N MET A 122 -15.35 -17.70 0.68
CA MET A 122 -16.03 -16.50 0.17
C MET A 122 -15.22 -15.23 0.42
N LEU A 123 -14.69 -15.04 1.63
CA LEU A 123 -13.88 -13.85 1.95
C LEU A 123 -12.58 -13.80 1.12
N ARG A 124 -11.92 -14.95 0.93
CA ARG A 124 -10.73 -15.08 0.07
C ARG A 124 -11.07 -14.77 -1.38
N SER A 125 -12.20 -15.29 -1.89
CA SER A 125 -12.68 -14.96 -3.23
C SER A 125 -12.98 -13.46 -3.39
N MET A 126 -13.65 -12.84 -2.40
CA MET A 126 -13.90 -11.40 -2.40
C MET A 126 -12.61 -10.58 -2.36
N ILE A 127 -11.64 -10.96 -1.52
CA ILE A 127 -10.32 -10.29 -1.46
C ILE A 127 -9.58 -10.49 -2.78
N GLY A 128 -9.59 -11.69 -3.36
CA GLY A 128 -8.97 -11.99 -4.65
C GLY A 128 -9.58 -11.17 -5.78
N MET A 129 -10.91 -11.05 -5.81
CA MET A 129 -11.62 -10.22 -6.77
C MET A 129 -11.31 -8.73 -6.58
N ALA A 130 -11.32 -8.24 -5.34
CA ALA A 130 -10.94 -6.86 -5.02
C ALA A 130 -9.48 -6.56 -5.41
N LEU A 131 -8.59 -7.54 -5.24
CA LEU A 131 -7.18 -7.43 -5.58
C LEU A 131 -6.96 -7.43 -7.09
N ARG A 132 -7.62 -8.35 -7.82
CA ARG A 132 -7.65 -8.36 -9.29
C ARG A 132 -8.15 -7.04 -9.84
N TRP A 133 -9.22 -6.49 -9.26
CA TRP A 133 -9.71 -5.18 -9.62
C TRP A 133 -8.72 -4.04 -9.28
N ALA A 134 -8.08 -4.12 -8.11
CA ALA A 134 -7.09 -3.13 -7.65
C ALA A 134 -5.84 -3.10 -8.53
N ILE A 135 -5.43 -4.24 -9.10
CA ILE A 135 -4.26 -4.33 -9.98
C ILE A 135 -4.60 -4.13 -11.47
N ALA A 136 -5.87 -4.28 -11.87
CA ALA A 136 -6.36 -4.05 -13.24
C ALA A 136 -6.51 -2.55 -13.61
N LEU A 137 -5.85 -1.65 -12.89
CA LEU A 137 -5.75 -0.24 -13.29
C LEU A 137 -4.93 -0.15 -14.61
N PRO A 138 -5.35 0.64 -15.62
CA PRO A 138 -4.69 0.71 -16.93
C PRO A 138 -3.20 1.07 -16.92
N ARG A 139 -2.72 1.61 -15.79
CA ARG A 139 -1.31 1.99 -15.55
C ARG A 139 -0.81 1.46 -14.20
N SER A 140 -1.28 0.27 -13.83
CA SER A 140 -0.78 -0.45 -12.65
C SER A 140 0.26 -1.49 -13.06
N ARG A 141 1.36 -1.54 -12.30
CA ARG A 141 2.34 -2.62 -12.35
C ARG A 141 2.35 -3.35 -11.02
N VAL A 142 2.47 -4.66 -11.08
CA VAL A 142 2.56 -5.50 -9.90
C VAL A 142 3.98 -6.05 -9.80
N VAL A 143 4.56 -5.94 -8.61
CA VAL A 143 5.87 -6.52 -8.29
C VAL A 143 5.64 -7.56 -7.20
N PHE A 144 5.89 -8.82 -7.54
CA PHE A 144 5.85 -9.93 -6.58
C PHE A 144 7.26 -10.15 -6.02
N GLN A 145 7.37 -10.28 -4.70
CA GLN A 145 8.63 -10.65 -4.05
C GLN A 145 8.79 -12.17 -3.88
N ASN A 146 7.69 -12.93 -4.00
CA ASN A 146 7.67 -14.39 -3.90
C ASN A 146 7.11 -15.00 -5.20
N GLU A 147 7.69 -16.09 -5.67
CA GLU A 147 7.21 -16.83 -6.84
C GLU A 147 5.83 -17.46 -6.62
N ASP A 148 5.52 -17.85 -5.39
CA ASP A 148 4.22 -18.44 -5.02
C ASP A 148 3.07 -17.44 -5.19
N ASP A 149 3.30 -16.16 -4.84
CA ASP A 149 2.30 -15.11 -5.00
C ASP A 149 1.99 -14.89 -6.48
N ALA A 150 2.98 -14.98 -7.38
CA ALA A 150 2.78 -14.80 -8.82
C ALA A 150 1.85 -15.87 -9.42
N ARG A 151 1.90 -17.12 -8.92
CA ARG A 151 1.05 -18.22 -9.42
C ARG A 151 -0.43 -18.06 -9.06
N GLU A 152 -0.77 -17.30 -8.02
CA GLU A 152 -2.18 -17.05 -7.64
C GLU A 152 -2.85 -15.95 -8.49
N PHE A 153 -2.05 -15.17 -9.25
CA PHE A 153 -2.53 -14.05 -10.09
C PHE A 153 -2.24 -14.18 -11.59
N ALA A 154 -1.67 -15.29 -12.04
CA ALA A 154 -1.65 -15.68 -13.47
C ALA A 154 -3.03 -16.21 -13.90
#